data_AF-A0A0V1PZZ9-F1
#
_entry.id   AF-A0A0V1PZZ9-F1
#
_cell.length_a   1.000
_cell.length_b   1.000
_cell.length_c   1.000
_cell.angle_alpha   90.00
_cell.angle_beta   90.00
_cell.angle_gamma   90.00
#
_symmetry.space_group_name_H-M   'P 1'
#
loop_
_entity.id
_entity.type
_entity.pdbx_description
1 polymer ?
#
loop_
_entity_poly.entity_id
_entity_poly.type
_entity_poly.pdbx_seq_one_letter_code
_entity_poly.pdbx_strand_id
1 'polypeptide(L)'
;MSANSLNPSEVAEKVQDLKIDDSKTKIDSEEQPEAESDGEGAAADSTQKKKKKKKSKKKKKITAIDNLYPDGVFPEGEWQEYPLEVNSYRTTSEEKRYLDRQQNNHWQDFRKGAEIHRRVRHKAQSSIRPGMNMTEIADLIENSVRSYANNDHTLKAGIGFPTGLSLNHVAAHYTPNAGDKTVLNYEDVMKVDIGVHVNGHIVDSAFTLTFDDKYDSLLKAVKEATNTGVKEAGIDVRLNDIGEAIQEVMESYEMELNGKTYPIKCIRNLNGHNIGDYLIHSGKTVPIVPNGDMTKMEEGETFAIETFGSTGNGYVLPQGECSHYAKNPDTENITVPGDKAKSLLNVINENFGTLPWCRRYLDRLGQDKYLLALNQLVRAGIVQDYPPIVDVKGSYTAQFEHTILLHPHKKEVVSRGDDY
;
A
#
# COMPACT_ATOMS: atom_id res chain seq x y z
N MET A 1 44.79 -15.85 -8.98
CA MET A 1 45.14 -16.17 -7.58
C MET A 1 43.88 -16.65 -6.89
N SER A 2 44.04 -17.66 -6.04
CA SER A 2 43.06 -18.68 -5.65
C SER A 2 41.72 -18.17 -5.09
N ALA A 3 40.64 -18.78 -5.55
CA ALA A 3 39.29 -18.64 -5.01
C ALA A 3 39.19 -19.35 -3.66
N ASN A 4 38.77 -18.64 -2.62
CA ASN A 4 38.39 -19.23 -1.34
C ASN A 4 36.93 -19.71 -1.43
N SER A 5 36.76 -21.02 -1.56
CA SER A 5 35.48 -21.71 -1.38
C SER A 5 35.12 -21.77 0.11
N LEU A 6 33.96 -21.21 0.48
CA LEU A 6 33.39 -21.35 1.81
C LEU A 6 32.88 -22.78 2.03
N ASN A 7 33.16 -23.31 3.23
CA ASN A 7 32.94 -24.70 3.62
C ASN A 7 31.45 -24.95 3.98
N PRO A 8 30.75 -25.92 3.34
CA PRO A 8 29.32 -26.16 3.57
C PRO A 8 28.92 -26.57 4.99
N SER A 9 29.87 -26.97 5.84
CA SER A 9 29.60 -27.43 7.21
C SER A 9 29.34 -26.30 8.22
N GLU A 10 29.75 -25.05 7.93
CA GLU A 10 29.51 -23.90 8.83
C GLU A 10 28.11 -23.28 8.65
N VAL A 11 27.40 -23.63 7.57
CA VAL A 11 26.02 -23.18 7.32
C VAL A 11 25.00 -24.11 8.02
N ALA A 12 25.37 -25.35 8.30
CA ALA A 12 24.49 -26.35 8.90
C ALA A 12 24.29 -26.16 10.43
N GLU A 13 25.22 -25.51 11.14
CA GLU A 13 25.11 -25.30 12.59
C GLU A 13 24.30 -24.06 13.00
N LYS A 14 23.92 -23.18 12.06
CA LYS A 14 23.02 -22.05 12.33
C LYS A 14 21.53 -22.34 12.09
N VAL A 15 21.18 -23.58 11.74
CA VAL A 15 19.81 -24.00 11.37
C VAL A 15 19.08 -24.74 12.51
N GLN A 16 19.68 -24.93 13.68
CA GLN A 16 19.06 -25.71 14.77
C GLN A 16 18.22 -24.94 15.81
N ASP A 17 18.10 -23.61 15.72
CA ASP A 17 17.39 -22.81 16.75
C ASP A 17 15.96 -22.35 16.39
N LEU A 18 15.32 -22.95 15.40
CA LEU A 18 13.90 -22.71 15.10
C LEU A 18 13.09 -24.01 15.20
N LYS A 19 12.78 -24.42 16.44
CA LYS A 19 11.74 -25.41 16.70
C LYS A 19 10.40 -24.70 16.91
N ILE A 20 9.49 -24.84 15.93
CA ILE A 20 8.07 -24.54 16.07
C ILE A 20 7.37 -25.87 16.38
N ASP A 21 6.67 -25.91 17.51
CA ASP A 21 5.89 -27.04 18.00
C ASP A 21 4.49 -27.02 17.36
N ASP A 22 4.30 -27.89 16.36
CA ASP A 22 3.00 -28.23 15.80
C ASP A 22 2.36 -29.32 16.66
N SER A 23 1.45 -28.93 17.56
CA SER A 23 0.45 -29.88 18.05
C SER A 23 -0.87 -29.25 18.50
N LYS A 24 -1.90 -29.61 17.71
CA LYS A 24 -3.30 -29.88 18.09
C LYS A 24 -4.20 -28.70 18.45
N THR A 25 -5.16 -28.44 17.55
CA THR A 25 -6.53 -28.11 17.95
C THR A 25 -7.50 -28.97 17.14
N LYS A 26 -8.01 -30.02 17.79
CA LYS A 26 -9.25 -30.69 17.38
C LYS A 26 -10.42 -29.90 17.92
N ILE A 27 -11.43 -29.79 17.07
CA ILE A 27 -12.78 -29.29 17.28
C ILE A 27 -13.44 -30.11 18.40
N ASP A 28 -14.20 -29.44 19.28
CA ASP A 28 -15.39 -30.05 19.88
C ASP A 28 -16.50 -29.00 20.02
N SER A 29 -17.67 -29.45 19.61
CA SER A 29 -18.95 -28.80 19.46
C SER A 29 -19.71 -28.64 20.78
N GLU A 30 -20.62 -27.65 20.77
CA GLU A 30 -21.93 -27.58 21.44
C GLU A 30 -22.06 -28.00 22.91
N GLU A 31 -22.53 -27.07 23.75
CA GLU A 31 -23.84 -27.21 24.41
C GLU A 31 -24.23 -25.90 25.13
N GLN A 32 -25.48 -25.49 24.94
CA GLN A 32 -26.18 -24.44 25.70
C GLN A 32 -26.50 -24.95 27.12
N PRO A 33 -26.76 -24.06 28.09
CA PRO A 33 -27.63 -24.43 29.20
C PRO A 33 -28.91 -23.58 29.23
N GLU A 34 -30.03 -24.30 29.31
CA GLU A 34 -31.34 -23.81 29.74
C GLU A 34 -31.36 -23.42 31.23
N ALA A 35 -32.45 -22.74 31.59
CA ALA A 35 -32.66 -21.94 32.79
C ALA A 35 -33.34 -22.68 33.96
N GLU A 36 -33.43 -21.93 35.08
CA GLU A 36 -34.33 -22.11 36.26
C GLU A 36 -33.90 -23.15 37.32
N SER A 37 -34.06 -22.96 38.64
CA SER A 37 -34.76 -21.98 39.49
C SER A 37 -34.23 -22.07 40.94
N ASP A 38 -34.69 -21.12 41.77
CA ASP A 38 -34.30 -20.78 43.14
C ASP A 38 -34.43 -21.84 44.26
N GLY A 39 -33.66 -21.63 45.33
CA GLY A 39 -33.87 -22.23 46.66
C GLY A 39 -32.87 -21.71 47.72
N GLU A 40 -33.36 -20.91 48.68
CA GLU A 40 -32.62 -20.32 49.80
C GLU A 40 -32.16 -21.33 50.88
N GLY A 41 -31.06 -21.04 51.60
CA GLY A 41 -30.80 -21.64 52.92
C GLY A 41 -29.35 -21.73 53.42
N ALA A 42 -28.87 -20.64 54.05
CA ALA A 42 -27.94 -20.52 55.19
C ALA A 42 -26.66 -21.40 55.39
N ALA A 43 -25.62 -20.68 55.86
CA ALA A 43 -24.52 -21.07 56.76
C ALA A 43 -23.11 -21.32 56.18
N ALA A 44 -22.22 -20.43 56.62
CA ALA A 44 -20.77 -20.35 56.54
C ALA A 44 -19.97 -21.66 56.38
N ASP A 45 -19.02 -21.66 55.43
CA ASP A 45 -17.62 -21.96 55.74
C ASP A 45 -16.65 -21.30 54.76
N SER A 46 -15.52 -20.92 55.32
CA SER A 46 -14.39 -20.23 54.74
C SER A 46 -13.55 -21.14 53.82
N THR A 47 -13.27 -20.71 52.59
CA THR A 47 -12.06 -21.14 51.85
C THR A 47 -11.78 -20.18 50.69
N GLN A 48 -10.67 -19.44 50.81
CA GLN A 48 -10.15 -18.54 49.79
C GLN A 48 -9.69 -19.33 48.54
N LYS A 49 -10.52 -19.39 47.50
CA LYS A 49 -10.06 -19.74 46.14
C LYS A 49 -9.43 -18.51 45.48
N LYS A 50 -8.09 -18.47 45.45
CA LYS A 50 -7.30 -17.54 44.63
C LYS A 50 -7.74 -17.64 43.16
N LYS A 51 -8.45 -16.63 42.66
CA LYS A 51 -8.69 -16.43 41.21
C LYS A 51 -7.33 -16.34 40.50
N LYS A 52 -6.99 -17.34 39.67
CA LYS A 52 -5.90 -17.25 38.70
C LYS A 52 -6.22 -16.11 37.72
N LYS A 53 -5.57 -14.95 37.89
CA LYS A 53 -5.53 -13.89 36.87
C LYS A 53 -5.00 -14.52 35.57
N LYS A 54 -5.83 -14.58 34.52
CA LYS A 54 -5.35 -14.77 33.15
C LYS A 54 -4.31 -13.67 32.89
N LYS A 55 -3.03 -14.05 32.76
CA LYS A 55 -1.97 -13.13 32.31
C LYS A 55 -2.40 -12.65 30.93
N SER A 56 -2.74 -11.36 30.80
CA SER A 56 -2.85 -10.74 29.49
C SER A 56 -1.52 -10.94 28.78
N LYS A 57 -1.53 -11.55 27.58
CA LYS A 57 -0.35 -11.54 26.72
C LYS A 57 0.00 -10.07 26.51
N LYS A 58 1.12 -9.62 27.08
CA LYS A 58 1.68 -8.28 26.83
C LYS A 58 1.80 -8.17 25.31
N LYS A 59 0.97 -7.32 24.67
CA LYS A 59 1.14 -7.00 23.25
C LYS A 59 2.58 -6.52 23.10
N LYS A 60 3.41 -7.22 22.30
CA LYS A 60 4.77 -6.78 22.01
C LYS A 60 4.65 -5.37 21.41
N LYS A 61 5.29 -4.38 22.05
CA LYS A 61 5.30 -3.00 21.55
C LYS A 61 6.00 -3.02 20.19
N ILE A 62 5.39 -2.40 19.17
CA ILE A 62 6.03 -2.25 17.86
C ILE A 62 7.29 -1.41 18.07
N THR A 63 8.43 -1.90 17.59
CA THR A 63 9.71 -1.20 17.62
C THR A 63 9.82 -0.35 16.35
N ALA A 64 10.17 0.92 16.51
CA ALA A 64 10.45 1.83 15.39
C ALA A 64 11.52 1.23 14.45
N ILE A 65 11.42 1.50 13.15
CA ILE A 65 12.35 0.97 12.14
C ILE A 65 13.79 1.42 12.41
N ASP A 66 14.00 2.67 12.82
CA ASP A 66 15.35 3.19 13.15
C ASP A 66 16.03 2.42 14.28
N ASN A 67 15.26 1.85 15.21
CA ASN A 67 15.83 1.05 16.30
C ASN A 67 16.24 -0.36 15.85
N LEU A 68 15.73 -0.82 14.69
CA LEU A 68 16.11 -2.09 14.08
C LEU A 68 17.36 -1.94 13.19
N TYR A 69 17.59 -0.73 12.66
CA TYR A 69 18.71 -0.38 11.79
C TYR A 69 19.44 0.87 12.31
N PRO A 70 20.18 0.75 13.44
CA PRO A 70 20.76 1.90 14.13
C PRO A 70 21.91 2.58 13.38
N ASP A 71 22.46 1.94 12.35
CA ASP A 71 23.47 2.49 11.44
C ASP A 71 22.85 3.32 10.30
N GLY A 72 21.52 3.36 10.19
CA GLY A 72 20.82 4.05 9.11
C GLY A 72 20.92 3.36 7.75
N VAL A 73 21.29 2.07 7.73
CA VAL A 73 21.35 1.25 6.52
C VAL A 73 20.15 0.31 6.50
N PHE A 74 19.18 0.63 5.66
CA PHE A 74 17.95 -0.13 5.51
C PHE A 74 18.06 -1.20 4.41
N PRO A 75 17.27 -2.29 4.48
CA PRO A 75 17.32 -3.36 3.48
C PRO A 75 16.96 -2.84 2.09
N GLU A 76 17.81 -3.17 1.12
CA GLU A 76 17.56 -2.94 -0.31
C GLU A 76 16.38 -3.79 -0.79
N GLY A 77 15.72 -3.33 -1.85
CA GLY A 77 14.73 -4.11 -2.58
C GLY A 77 15.36 -5.12 -3.53
N GLU A 78 14.57 -5.57 -4.50
CA GLU A 78 15.05 -6.49 -5.53
C GLU A 78 15.78 -5.74 -6.65
N TRP A 79 17.03 -6.13 -6.90
CA TRP A 79 17.82 -5.58 -8.01
C TRP A 79 17.54 -6.28 -9.32
N GLN A 80 17.25 -5.50 -10.36
CA GLN A 80 17.07 -5.97 -11.73
C GLN A 80 17.99 -5.22 -12.70
N GLU A 81 18.55 -5.93 -13.68
CA GLU A 81 19.25 -5.30 -14.79
C GLU A 81 18.24 -4.58 -15.69
N TYR A 82 18.67 -3.53 -16.39
CA TYR A 82 17.82 -2.85 -17.37
C TYR A 82 17.56 -3.74 -18.60
N PRO A 83 16.35 -3.69 -19.21
CA PRO A 83 15.93 -4.63 -20.24
C PRO A 83 16.65 -4.49 -21.60
N LEU A 84 17.38 -3.39 -21.85
CA LEU A 84 18.05 -3.17 -23.13
C LEU A 84 19.39 -3.93 -23.21
N GLU A 85 19.56 -4.71 -24.28
CA GLU A 85 20.75 -5.58 -24.53
C GLU A 85 22.11 -4.85 -24.44
N VAL A 86 22.14 -3.52 -24.58
CA VAL A 86 23.36 -2.70 -24.62
C VAL A 86 23.64 -1.98 -23.28
N ASN A 87 22.89 -2.23 -22.21
CA ASN A 87 23.06 -1.51 -20.93
C ASN A 87 24.11 -2.08 -19.97
N SER A 88 24.85 -3.13 -20.35
CA SER A 88 25.90 -3.73 -19.49
C SER A 88 26.98 -2.73 -19.02
N TYR A 89 27.22 -1.67 -19.80
CA TYR A 89 28.13 -0.59 -19.42
C TYR A 89 27.69 0.14 -18.14
N ARG A 90 26.38 0.26 -17.87
CA ARG A 90 25.84 0.93 -16.67
C ARG A 90 26.22 0.18 -15.40
N THR A 91 26.22 -1.15 -15.47
CA THR A 91 26.58 -2.03 -14.36
C THR A 91 28.08 -2.01 -14.07
N THR A 92 28.93 -1.88 -15.10
CA THR A 92 30.41 -1.88 -14.95
C THR A 92 31.02 -0.49 -14.77
N SER A 93 30.32 0.58 -15.15
CA SER A 93 30.84 1.94 -15.14
C SER A 93 31.10 2.44 -13.71
N GLU A 94 32.33 2.86 -13.44
CA GLU A 94 32.70 3.48 -12.17
C GLU A 94 32.00 4.83 -11.95
N GLU A 95 31.80 5.60 -13.02
CA GLU A 95 31.09 6.88 -13.00
C GLU A 95 29.64 6.70 -12.55
N LYS A 96 28.93 5.70 -13.09
CA LYS A 96 27.54 5.43 -12.72
C LYS A 96 27.41 4.99 -11.26
N ARG A 97 28.35 4.18 -10.77
CA ARG A 97 28.41 3.81 -9.34
C ARG A 97 28.78 5.01 -8.46
N TYR A 98 29.58 5.95 -8.94
CA TYR A 98 29.90 7.16 -8.20
C TYR A 98 28.70 8.10 -8.07
N LEU A 99 27.97 8.33 -9.16
CA LEU A 99 26.73 9.11 -9.16
C LEU A 99 25.68 8.51 -8.21
N ASP A 100 25.53 7.18 -8.24
CA ASP A 100 24.62 6.46 -7.34
C ASP A 100 24.97 6.69 -5.85
N ARG A 101 26.26 6.60 -5.49
CA ARG A 101 26.72 6.87 -4.12
C ARG A 101 26.42 8.30 -3.65
N GLN A 102 26.38 9.28 -4.55
CA GLN A 102 26.02 10.66 -4.18
C GLN A 102 24.55 10.79 -3.76
N GLN A 103 23.67 9.91 -4.25
CA GLN A 103 22.24 9.90 -3.93
C GLN A 103 21.89 8.93 -2.80
N ASN A 104 22.88 8.35 -2.10
CA ASN A 104 22.63 7.28 -1.14
C ASN A 104 21.63 7.66 -0.03
N ASN A 105 21.62 8.91 0.44
CA ASN A 105 20.64 9.34 1.46
C ASN A 105 19.20 9.24 0.94
N HIS A 106 18.97 9.61 -0.32
CA HIS A 106 17.67 9.53 -0.98
C HIS A 106 17.20 8.07 -1.10
N TRP A 107 18.09 7.17 -1.50
CA TRP A 107 17.79 5.73 -1.58
C TRP A 107 17.50 5.09 -0.22
N GLN A 108 18.23 5.51 0.83
CA GLN A 108 17.98 5.01 2.19
C GLN A 108 16.61 5.43 2.73
N ASP A 109 16.13 6.63 2.39
CA ASP A 109 14.79 7.07 2.78
C ASP A 109 13.70 6.21 2.13
N PHE A 110 13.82 5.88 0.84
CA PHE A 110 12.92 4.93 0.17
C PHE A 110 12.99 3.53 0.79
N ARG A 111 14.20 3.02 1.05
CA ARG A 111 14.39 1.69 1.67
C ARG A 111 13.78 1.62 3.07
N LYS A 112 13.90 2.69 3.86
CA LYS A 112 13.21 2.81 5.14
C LYS A 112 11.69 2.79 4.97
N GLY A 113 11.15 3.59 4.04
CA GLY A 113 9.72 3.61 3.72
C GLY A 113 9.21 2.23 3.30
N ALA A 114 9.97 1.53 2.45
CA ALA A 114 9.64 0.21 1.96
C ALA A 114 9.69 -0.86 3.06
N GLU A 115 10.64 -0.77 3.98
CA GLU A 115 10.72 -1.68 5.11
C GLU A 115 9.55 -1.50 6.09
N ILE A 116 9.13 -0.25 6.34
CA ILE A 116 7.88 0.03 7.05
C ILE A 116 6.71 -0.62 6.31
N HIS A 117 6.61 -0.38 5.00
CA HIS A 117 5.54 -0.89 4.15
C HIS A 117 5.44 -2.43 4.20
N ARG A 118 6.56 -3.15 3.98
CA ARG A 118 6.65 -4.62 4.07
C ARG A 118 6.12 -5.16 5.40
N ARG A 119 6.51 -4.55 6.53
CA ARG A 119 6.06 -4.99 7.85
C ARG A 119 4.58 -4.69 8.11
N VAL A 120 4.11 -3.55 7.62
CA VAL A 120 2.71 -3.14 7.76
C VAL A 120 1.81 -4.06 6.93
N ARG A 121 2.14 -4.31 5.66
CA ARG A 121 1.32 -5.18 4.80
C ARG A 121 1.32 -6.62 5.25
N HIS A 122 2.45 -7.16 5.74
CA HIS A 122 2.50 -8.49 6.35
C HIS A 122 1.53 -8.60 7.54
N LYS A 123 1.48 -7.57 8.38
CA LYS A 123 0.51 -7.49 9.49
C LYS A 123 -0.92 -7.36 8.98
N ALA A 124 -1.17 -6.60 7.91
CA ALA A 124 -2.48 -6.45 7.30
C ALA A 124 -2.99 -7.81 6.78
N GLN A 125 -2.22 -8.49 5.91
CA GLN A 125 -2.54 -9.82 5.36
C GLN A 125 -2.85 -10.84 6.47
N SER A 126 -2.04 -10.86 7.53
CA SER A 126 -2.22 -11.81 8.65
C SER A 126 -3.38 -11.48 9.58
N SER A 127 -3.87 -10.24 9.60
CA SER A 127 -4.87 -9.79 10.59
C SER A 127 -6.26 -9.51 10.00
N ILE A 128 -6.36 -9.06 8.76
CA ILE A 128 -7.63 -8.67 8.15
C ILE A 128 -8.48 -9.92 7.89
N ARG A 129 -9.75 -9.90 8.34
CA ARG A 129 -10.69 -10.99 8.18
C ARG A 129 -12.09 -10.45 7.83
N PRO A 130 -12.94 -11.25 7.16
CA PRO A 130 -14.35 -10.90 7.00
C PRO A 130 -15.01 -10.61 8.35
N GLY A 131 -15.92 -9.65 8.37
CA GLY A 131 -16.60 -9.16 9.58
C GLY A 131 -15.94 -7.93 10.22
N MET A 132 -14.73 -7.54 9.80
CA MET A 132 -14.11 -6.28 10.24
C MET A 132 -14.74 -5.08 9.54
N ASN A 133 -14.92 -3.98 10.28
CA ASN A 133 -15.32 -2.71 9.66
C ASN A 133 -14.15 -2.12 8.87
N MET A 134 -14.45 -1.44 7.77
CA MET A 134 -13.41 -0.79 6.94
C MET A 134 -12.57 0.21 7.75
N THR A 135 -13.20 0.93 8.69
CA THR A 135 -12.51 1.86 9.59
C THR A 135 -11.51 1.15 10.50
N GLU A 136 -11.85 -0.04 11.02
CA GLU A 136 -10.94 -0.84 11.86
C GLU A 136 -9.73 -1.32 11.06
N ILE A 137 -9.93 -1.68 9.79
CA ILE A 137 -8.86 -2.08 8.87
C ILE A 137 -7.95 -0.88 8.56
N ALA A 138 -8.51 0.28 8.23
CA ALA A 138 -7.75 1.49 7.99
C ALA A 138 -6.90 1.88 9.21
N ASP A 139 -7.51 1.92 10.40
CA ASP A 139 -6.82 2.23 11.65
C ASP A 139 -5.73 1.21 11.98
N LEU A 140 -5.94 -0.07 11.70
CA LEU A 140 -4.93 -1.12 11.90
C LEU A 140 -3.66 -0.82 11.08
N ILE A 141 -3.82 -0.51 9.80
CA ILE A 141 -2.73 -0.23 8.86
C ILE A 141 -2.04 1.07 9.26
N GLU A 142 -2.79 2.15 9.37
CA GLU A 142 -2.25 3.49 9.62
C GLU A 142 -1.55 3.61 10.97
N ASN A 143 -2.11 3.02 12.03
CA ASN A 143 -1.44 3.01 13.33
C ASN A 143 -0.17 2.17 13.31
N SER A 144 -0.10 1.15 12.45
CA SER A 144 1.13 0.37 12.25
C SER A 144 2.19 1.21 11.54
N VAL A 145 1.84 1.93 10.47
CA VAL A 145 2.74 2.89 9.80
C VAL A 145 3.28 3.91 10.80
N ARG A 146 2.40 4.61 11.53
CA ARG A 146 2.79 5.61 12.54
C ARG A 146 3.71 5.02 13.62
N SER A 147 3.46 3.78 14.05
CA SER A 147 4.27 3.11 15.07
C SER A 147 5.67 2.74 14.57
N TYR A 148 5.79 2.29 13.32
CA TYR A 148 7.07 1.94 12.72
C TYR A 148 7.89 3.16 12.31
N ALA A 149 7.23 4.20 11.79
CA ALA A 149 7.86 5.48 11.46
C ALA A 149 8.35 6.21 12.72
N ASN A 150 7.58 6.16 13.81
CA ASN A 150 7.89 6.73 15.13
C ASN A 150 8.48 8.14 15.05
N ASN A 151 7.78 9.04 14.35
CA ASN A 151 8.18 10.42 14.18
C ASN A 151 7.16 11.36 14.81
N ASP A 152 7.64 12.49 15.33
CA ASP A 152 6.82 13.52 15.97
C ASP A 152 6.10 14.42 14.95
N HIS A 153 6.53 14.40 13.68
CA HIS A 153 5.96 15.24 12.63
C HIS A 153 5.64 14.44 11.37
N THR A 154 4.41 14.54 10.89
CA THR A 154 3.90 13.82 9.71
C THR A 154 4.76 14.05 8.47
N LEU A 155 5.16 15.29 8.17
CA LEU A 155 6.01 15.62 7.02
C LEU A 155 7.43 15.02 7.05
N LYS A 156 7.92 14.48 8.16
CA LYS A 156 9.26 13.86 8.22
C LYS A 156 9.22 12.38 7.90
N ALA A 157 8.27 11.64 8.45
CA ALA A 157 8.05 10.25 8.11
C ALA A 157 6.66 9.81 8.58
N GLY A 158 5.98 9.03 7.76
CA GLY A 158 4.63 8.60 8.07
C GLY A 158 3.88 8.06 6.87
N ILE A 159 2.59 8.35 6.85
CA ILE A 159 1.65 7.91 5.81
C ILE A 159 1.85 8.82 4.59
N GLY A 160 2.17 8.23 3.44
CA GLY A 160 2.38 8.96 2.18
C GLY A 160 1.08 9.44 1.54
N PHE A 161 0.02 8.64 1.66
CA PHE A 161 -1.33 8.95 1.23
C PHE A 161 -2.33 8.05 1.98
N PRO A 162 -3.64 8.36 2.03
CA PRO A 162 -4.59 7.60 2.82
C PRO A 162 -4.71 6.14 2.40
N THR A 163 -4.86 5.23 3.37
CA THR A 163 -5.01 3.79 3.10
C THR A 163 -6.21 3.51 2.20
N GLY A 164 -5.95 3.11 0.95
CA GLY A 164 -6.96 2.67 0.00
C GLY A 164 -7.47 1.27 0.38
N LEU A 165 -8.79 1.10 0.44
CA LEU A 165 -9.46 -0.14 0.84
C LEU A 165 -10.63 -0.48 -0.11
N SER A 166 -10.45 -0.17 -1.39
CA SER A 166 -11.51 -0.24 -2.41
C SER A 166 -12.05 -1.66 -2.58
N LEU A 167 -13.37 -1.83 -2.59
CA LEU A 167 -14.04 -3.13 -2.66
C LEU A 167 -14.66 -3.38 -4.04
N ASN A 168 -14.48 -4.60 -4.55
CA ASN A 168 -15.17 -5.13 -5.74
C ASN A 168 -14.98 -4.25 -6.98
N HIS A 169 -16.06 -3.73 -7.57
CA HIS A 169 -16.06 -2.81 -8.72
C HIS A 169 -15.38 -1.45 -8.46
N VAL A 170 -15.15 -1.06 -7.20
CA VAL A 170 -14.38 0.15 -6.88
C VAL A 170 -12.90 -0.17 -7.03
N ALA A 171 -12.20 0.47 -7.96
CA ALA A 171 -10.80 0.16 -8.26
C ALA A 171 -9.84 0.84 -7.27
N ALA A 172 -9.96 2.15 -7.09
CA ALA A 172 -9.07 2.95 -6.24
C ALA A 172 -9.79 4.10 -5.51
N HIS A 173 -9.05 4.81 -4.66
CA HIS A 173 -9.47 6.04 -3.96
C HIS A 173 -10.66 5.92 -2.99
N TYR A 174 -11.01 4.72 -2.54
CA TYR A 174 -11.92 4.55 -1.41
C TYR A 174 -11.14 4.31 -0.11
N THR A 175 -11.46 5.13 0.90
CA THR A 175 -11.13 4.92 2.32
C THR A 175 -12.34 5.39 3.12
N PRO A 176 -12.69 4.74 4.25
CA PRO A 176 -13.89 5.10 4.99
C PRO A 176 -13.82 6.53 5.54
N ASN A 177 -14.92 7.27 5.45
CA ASN A 177 -15.11 8.52 6.20
C ASN A 177 -15.66 8.21 7.61
N ALA A 178 -15.69 9.21 8.49
CA ALA A 178 -16.34 9.07 9.79
C ALA A 178 -17.82 8.65 9.64
N GLY A 179 -18.21 7.58 10.35
CA GLY A 179 -19.57 7.03 10.31
C GLY A 179 -19.80 5.98 9.23
N ASP A 180 -18.80 5.64 8.42
CA ASP A 180 -18.86 4.49 7.51
C ASP A 180 -19.08 3.19 8.31
N LYS A 181 -20.08 2.42 7.91
CA LYS A 181 -20.50 1.13 8.52
C LYS A 181 -20.22 -0.06 7.62
N THR A 182 -19.46 0.14 6.55
CA THR A 182 -19.09 -0.92 5.62
C THR A 182 -18.28 -1.98 6.36
N VAL A 183 -18.66 -3.23 6.13
CA VAL A 183 -18.02 -4.42 6.70
C VAL A 183 -17.46 -5.25 5.56
N LEU A 184 -16.22 -5.70 5.72
CA LEU A 184 -15.57 -6.59 4.77
C LEU A 184 -16.25 -7.96 4.79
N ASN A 185 -16.67 -8.46 3.64
CA ASN A 185 -17.31 -9.76 3.49
C ASN A 185 -16.33 -10.81 2.93
N TYR A 186 -16.70 -12.08 3.05
CA TYR A 186 -15.90 -13.19 2.53
C TYR A 186 -15.71 -13.11 1.01
N GLU A 187 -16.76 -12.70 0.29
CA GLU A 187 -16.76 -12.64 -1.18
C GLU A 187 -16.19 -11.33 -1.74
N ASP A 188 -15.73 -10.41 -0.90
CA ASP A 188 -15.21 -9.13 -1.35
C ASP A 188 -13.79 -9.26 -1.92
N VAL A 189 -13.54 -8.53 -3.02
CA VAL A 189 -12.21 -8.31 -3.59
C VAL A 189 -11.70 -6.95 -3.15
N MET A 190 -10.82 -6.91 -2.16
CA MET A 190 -10.35 -5.67 -1.55
C MET A 190 -8.95 -5.32 -2.05
N LYS A 191 -8.78 -4.14 -2.63
CA LYS A 191 -7.45 -3.57 -2.88
C LYS A 191 -7.00 -2.89 -1.59
N VAL A 192 -5.81 -3.25 -1.12
CA VAL A 192 -5.15 -2.64 0.03
C VAL A 192 -3.95 -1.88 -0.50
N ASP A 193 -4.07 -0.56 -0.47
CA ASP A 193 -3.13 0.38 -1.07
C ASP A 193 -2.58 1.31 0.03
N ILE A 194 -1.26 1.32 0.21
CA ILE A 194 -0.61 1.89 1.39
C ILE A 194 0.57 2.76 0.99
N GLY A 195 0.43 4.07 1.21
CA GLY A 195 1.53 5.01 1.08
C GLY A 195 2.36 5.10 2.36
N VAL A 196 3.68 5.00 2.23
CA VAL A 196 4.62 5.35 3.31
C VAL A 196 5.66 6.32 2.77
N HIS A 197 6.00 7.37 3.52
CA HIS A 197 7.06 8.27 3.11
C HIS A 197 8.08 8.52 4.22
N VAL A 198 9.30 8.88 3.80
CA VAL A 198 10.38 9.40 4.65
C VAL A 198 10.97 10.60 3.93
N ASN A 199 11.00 11.76 4.59
CA ASN A 199 11.42 13.06 4.05
C ASN A 199 10.75 13.43 2.71
N GLY A 200 9.53 12.92 2.49
CA GLY A 200 8.76 13.17 1.27
C GLY A 200 9.02 12.19 0.14
N HIS A 201 9.95 11.25 0.29
CA HIS A 201 10.17 10.15 -0.65
C HIS A 201 9.13 9.05 -0.38
N ILE A 202 8.17 8.88 -1.30
CA ILE A 202 6.98 8.06 -1.09
C ILE A 202 7.18 6.66 -1.70
N VAL A 203 7.01 5.64 -0.88
CA VAL A 203 6.77 4.27 -1.34
C VAL A 203 5.28 4.08 -1.52
N ASP A 204 4.90 3.90 -2.77
CA ASP A 204 3.59 3.53 -3.27
C ASP A 204 3.56 2.04 -3.64
N SER A 205 2.68 1.27 -3.02
CA SER A 205 2.62 -0.17 -3.20
C SER A 205 1.32 -0.74 -2.65
N ALA A 206 0.71 -1.62 -3.45
CA ALA A 206 -0.62 -2.13 -3.22
C ALA A 206 -0.69 -3.63 -3.54
N PHE A 207 -1.64 -4.30 -2.90
CA PHE A 207 -1.98 -5.69 -3.17
C PHE A 207 -3.49 -5.91 -3.05
N THR A 208 -3.98 -6.94 -3.72
CA THR A 208 -5.37 -7.37 -3.57
C THR A 208 -5.48 -8.50 -2.55
N LEU A 209 -6.44 -8.37 -1.63
CA LEU A 209 -6.81 -9.37 -0.64
C LEU A 209 -8.19 -9.95 -0.97
N THR A 210 -8.26 -11.28 -1.03
CA THR A 210 -9.49 -12.08 -1.18
C THR A 210 -9.49 -13.20 -0.14
N PHE A 211 -10.68 -13.71 0.16
CA PHE A 211 -10.85 -14.93 0.99
C PHE A 211 -11.47 -16.08 0.22
N ASP A 212 -11.93 -15.82 -1.00
CA ASP A 212 -12.57 -16.78 -1.89
C ASP A 212 -11.66 -17.03 -3.09
N ASP A 213 -11.21 -18.27 -3.24
CA ASP A 213 -10.25 -18.71 -4.27
C ASP A 213 -10.82 -18.56 -5.70
N LYS A 214 -12.13 -18.32 -5.86
CA LYS A 214 -12.74 -18.06 -7.18
C LYS A 214 -12.15 -16.83 -7.89
N TYR A 215 -11.46 -15.96 -7.16
CA TYR A 215 -10.80 -14.76 -7.70
C TYR A 215 -9.31 -14.96 -8.01
N ASP A 216 -8.74 -16.15 -7.77
CA ASP A 216 -7.30 -16.39 -7.94
C ASP A 216 -6.79 -16.09 -9.35
N SER A 217 -7.57 -16.43 -10.38
CA SER A 217 -7.21 -16.10 -11.77
C SER A 217 -7.14 -14.59 -12.01
N LEU A 218 -8.04 -13.81 -11.39
CA LEU A 218 -8.02 -12.35 -11.45
C LEU A 218 -6.76 -11.79 -10.77
N LEU A 219 -6.46 -12.25 -9.55
CA LEU A 219 -5.28 -11.80 -8.80
C LEU A 219 -3.99 -12.17 -9.54
N LYS A 220 -3.93 -13.38 -10.10
CA LYS A 220 -2.77 -13.86 -10.88
C LYS A 220 -2.54 -12.99 -12.11
N ALA A 221 -3.58 -12.72 -12.91
CA ALA A 221 -3.48 -11.89 -14.10
C ALA A 221 -2.90 -10.51 -13.78
N VAL A 222 -3.45 -9.85 -12.76
CA VAL A 222 -3.00 -8.50 -12.37
C VAL A 222 -1.59 -8.52 -11.79
N LYS A 223 -1.25 -9.52 -10.96
CA LYS A 223 0.10 -9.66 -10.41
C LYS A 223 1.15 -9.87 -11.51
N GLU A 224 0.86 -10.74 -12.48
CA GLU A 224 1.77 -11.00 -13.61
C GLU A 224 1.87 -9.81 -14.56
N ALA A 225 0.76 -9.10 -14.81
CA ALA A 225 0.77 -7.87 -15.59
C ALA A 225 1.60 -6.77 -14.90
N THR A 226 1.45 -6.57 -13.59
CA THR A 226 2.29 -5.64 -12.81
C THR A 226 3.76 -6.05 -12.86
N ASN A 227 4.08 -7.33 -12.67
CA ASN A 227 5.47 -7.80 -12.75
C ASN A 227 6.06 -7.66 -14.15
N THR A 228 5.24 -7.77 -15.19
CA THR A 228 5.64 -7.47 -16.58
C THR A 228 5.95 -6.00 -16.73
N GLY A 229 5.08 -5.11 -16.26
CA GLY A 229 5.35 -3.66 -16.23
C GLY A 229 6.64 -3.33 -15.49
N VAL A 230 6.86 -3.94 -14.31
CA VAL A 230 8.09 -3.76 -13.52
C VAL A 230 9.29 -4.22 -14.32
N LYS A 231 9.25 -5.41 -14.95
CA LYS A 231 10.35 -5.96 -15.74
C LYS A 231 10.70 -5.07 -16.93
N GLU A 232 9.69 -4.63 -17.67
CA GLU A 232 9.86 -3.83 -18.90
C GLU A 232 10.25 -2.37 -18.58
N ALA A 233 9.96 -1.85 -17.39
CA ALA A 233 10.38 -0.51 -16.99
C ALA A 233 11.90 -0.35 -16.93
N GLY A 234 12.41 0.81 -17.33
CA GLY A 234 13.84 1.11 -17.30
C GLY A 234 14.21 2.41 -17.98
N ILE A 235 15.42 2.89 -17.71
CA ILE A 235 15.93 4.11 -18.35
C ILE A 235 15.88 3.96 -19.88
N ASP A 236 15.43 5.01 -20.55
CA ASP A 236 15.21 5.12 -22.00
C ASP A 236 14.05 4.30 -22.59
N VAL A 237 13.32 3.54 -21.77
CA VAL A 237 12.12 2.81 -22.18
C VAL A 237 10.95 3.78 -22.37
N ARG A 238 10.18 3.60 -23.44
CA ARG A 238 8.99 4.41 -23.74
C ARG A 238 7.82 3.95 -22.88
N LEU A 239 7.06 4.89 -22.33
CA LEU A 239 5.90 4.61 -21.49
C LEU A 239 4.83 3.79 -22.24
N ASN A 240 4.59 4.08 -23.53
CA ASN A 240 3.68 3.29 -24.36
C ASN A 240 4.06 1.80 -24.44
N ASP A 241 5.35 1.47 -24.56
CA ASP A 241 5.80 0.08 -24.73
C ASP A 241 5.53 -0.74 -23.47
N ILE A 242 5.67 -0.12 -22.30
CA ILE A 242 5.33 -0.73 -21.01
C ILE A 242 3.82 -1.04 -20.97
N GLY A 243 2.97 -0.10 -21.41
CA GLY A 243 1.53 -0.30 -21.47
C GLY A 243 1.09 -1.38 -22.45
N GLU A 244 1.79 -1.52 -23.59
CA GLU A 244 1.57 -2.61 -24.54
C GLU A 244 1.87 -3.98 -23.92
N ALA A 245 3.03 -4.13 -23.28
CA ALA A 245 3.43 -5.37 -22.63
C ALA A 245 2.52 -5.75 -21.44
N ILE A 246 2.11 -4.76 -20.64
CA ILE A 246 1.15 -4.96 -19.55
C ILE A 246 -0.19 -5.48 -20.10
N GLN A 247 -0.72 -4.84 -21.16
CA GLN A 247 -1.99 -5.24 -21.73
C GLN A 247 -1.93 -6.65 -22.32
N GLU A 248 -0.87 -6.98 -23.06
CA GLU A 248 -0.68 -8.31 -23.64
C GLU A 248 -0.77 -9.40 -22.57
N VAL A 249 -0.07 -9.22 -21.44
CA VAL A 249 -0.10 -10.19 -20.35
C VAL A 249 -1.46 -10.20 -19.66
N MET A 250 -2.01 -9.05 -19.28
CA MET A 250 -3.30 -8.97 -18.59
C MET A 250 -4.43 -9.63 -19.38
N GLU A 251 -4.56 -9.29 -20.66
CA GLU A 251 -5.66 -9.73 -21.52
C GLU A 251 -5.48 -11.16 -22.07
N SER A 252 -4.35 -11.81 -21.76
CA SER A 252 -4.16 -13.25 -21.99
C SER A 252 -4.90 -14.13 -20.96
N TYR A 253 -5.41 -13.54 -19.88
CA TYR A 253 -6.11 -14.24 -18.81
C TYR A 253 -7.64 -14.10 -18.88
N GLU A 254 -8.31 -15.12 -18.34
CA GLU A 254 -9.75 -15.15 -18.14
C GLU A 254 -10.09 -15.71 -16.74
N MET A 255 -11.29 -15.41 -16.26
CA MET A 255 -11.83 -15.90 -15.00
C MET A 255 -13.20 -16.53 -15.24
N GLU A 256 -13.43 -17.73 -14.71
CA GLU A 256 -14.76 -18.35 -14.72
C GLU A 256 -15.49 -18.03 -13.42
N LEU A 257 -16.72 -17.52 -13.52
CA LEU A 257 -17.58 -17.25 -12.38
C LEU A 257 -19.02 -17.65 -12.70
N ASN A 258 -19.58 -18.55 -11.89
CA ASN A 258 -20.94 -19.05 -12.03
C ASN A 258 -21.24 -19.64 -13.44
N GLY A 259 -20.29 -20.39 -14.00
CA GLY A 259 -20.41 -21.00 -15.33
C GLY A 259 -20.33 -20.01 -16.50
N LYS A 260 -19.86 -18.78 -16.23
CA LYS A 260 -19.61 -17.77 -17.26
C LYS A 260 -18.14 -17.35 -17.23
N THR A 261 -17.51 -17.36 -18.38
CA THR A 261 -16.15 -16.86 -18.58
C THR A 261 -16.15 -15.34 -18.77
N TYR A 262 -15.25 -14.67 -18.06
CA TYR A 262 -15.01 -13.24 -18.15
C TYR A 262 -13.55 -13.01 -18.58
N PRO A 263 -13.29 -12.33 -19.71
CA PRO A 263 -11.95 -11.87 -20.01
C PRO A 263 -11.54 -10.83 -18.97
N ILE A 264 -10.28 -10.86 -18.53
CA ILE A 264 -9.73 -9.86 -17.63
C ILE A 264 -9.19 -8.72 -18.49
N LYS A 265 -9.67 -7.50 -18.23
CA LYS A 265 -9.33 -6.31 -19.02
C LYS A 265 -8.52 -5.34 -18.18
N CYS A 266 -7.54 -4.69 -18.79
CA CYS A 266 -6.93 -3.51 -18.20
C CYS A 266 -7.99 -2.42 -17.99
N ILE A 267 -7.96 -1.74 -16.85
CA ILE A 267 -8.73 -0.50 -16.64
C ILE A 267 -8.02 0.63 -17.39
N ARG A 268 -8.36 0.82 -18.67
CA ARG A 268 -7.61 1.64 -19.63
C ARG A 268 -7.43 3.13 -19.29
N ASN A 269 -8.16 3.65 -18.31
CA ASN A 269 -8.03 5.02 -17.82
C ASN A 269 -7.46 5.11 -16.40
N LEU A 270 -6.76 4.06 -15.95
CA LEU A 270 -5.83 4.06 -14.82
C LEU A 270 -4.43 3.75 -15.32
N ASN A 271 -3.44 4.21 -14.57
CA ASN A 271 -2.05 4.30 -14.99
C ASN A 271 -1.19 4.25 -13.74
N GLY A 272 0.01 3.69 -13.83
CA GLY A 272 1.07 4.05 -12.89
C GLY A 272 1.58 5.46 -13.15
N HIS A 273 2.59 5.90 -12.41
CA HIS A 273 3.05 7.29 -12.46
C HIS A 273 4.46 7.46 -11.93
N ASN A 274 5.11 8.57 -12.30
CA ASN A 274 6.33 8.98 -11.60
C ASN A 274 5.99 9.64 -10.25
N ILE A 275 6.88 9.46 -9.28
CA ILE A 275 6.80 9.99 -7.93
C ILE A 275 7.88 11.04 -7.77
N GLY A 276 7.51 12.20 -7.21
CA GLY A 276 8.42 13.29 -6.85
C GLY A 276 8.45 13.49 -5.33
N ASP A 277 9.33 14.38 -4.89
CA ASP A 277 9.44 14.71 -3.46
C ASP A 277 8.15 15.36 -2.95
N TYR A 278 7.53 14.74 -1.95
CA TYR A 278 6.22 15.12 -1.40
C TYR A 278 5.08 15.15 -2.42
N LEU A 279 5.27 14.56 -3.60
CA LEU A 279 4.32 14.63 -4.71
C LEU A 279 4.11 13.24 -5.29
N ILE A 280 2.94 12.65 -5.01
CA ILE A 280 2.62 11.29 -5.44
C ILE A 280 2.58 11.17 -6.98
N HIS A 281 2.06 12.18 -7.68
CA HIS A 281 2.01 12.24 -9.14
C HIS A 281 2.88 13.39 -9.66
N SER A 282 4.04 13.09 -10.25
CA SER A 282 5.01 14.11 -10.71
C SER A 282 5.01 14.35 -12.23
N GLY A 283 3.90 14.03 -12.91
CA GLY A 283 3.60 14.46 -14.28
C GLY A 283 3.72 13.40 -15.39
N LYS A 284 4.50 12.34 -15.21
CA LYS A 284 4.55 11.20 -16.16
C LYS A 284 3.57 10.11 -15.72
N THR A 285 2.84 9.54 -16.67
CA THR A 285 1.91 8.42 -16.43
C THR A 285 2.41 7.17 -17.15
N VAL A 286 2.46 6.04 -16.44
CA VAL A 286 2.82 4.74 -16.99
C VAL A 286 1.53 4.06 -17.43
N PRO A 287 1.22 4.01 -18.73
CA PRO A 287 -0.03 3.43 -19.17
C PRO A 287 -0.04 1.91 -18.98
N ILE A 288 -1.23 1.34 -18.83
CA ILE A 288 -1.46 -0.12 -18.76
C ILE A 288 -2.13 -0.68 -20.03
N VAL A 289 -2.29 0.20 -21.03
CA VAL A 289 -2.68 -0.08 -22.42
C VAL A 289 -1.88 0.87 -23.32
N PRO A 290 -1.51 0.51 -24.55
CA PRO A 290 -0.80 1.43 -25.44
C PRO A 290 -1.68 2.65 -25.75
N ASN A 291 -1.10 3.84 -25.63
CA ASN A 291 -1.79 5.12 -25.81
C ASN A 291 -1.06 6.09 -26.76
N GLY A 292 0.07 5.67 -27.33
CA GLY A 292 0.90 6.48 -28.22
C GLY A 292 1.87 7.44 -27.52
N ASP A 293 1.96 7.43 -26.19
CA ASP A 293 2.93 8.24 -25.44
C ASP A 293 4.36 7.72 -25.61
N MET A 294 5.17 8.49 -26.35
CA MET A 294 6.57 8.16 -26.64
C MET A 294 7.55 8.73 -25.61
N THR A 295 7.05 9.36 -24.53
CA THR A 295 7.84 9.81 -23.39
C THR A 295 8.63 8.64 -22.82
N LYS A 296 9.85 8.91 -22.35
CA LYS A 296 10.75 7.90 -21.80
C LYS A 296 10.93 8.07 -20.30
N MET A 297 11.21 6.95 -19.63
CA MET A 297 11.74 6.96 -18.27
C MET A 297 13.20 7.42 -18.27
N GLU A 298 13.58 8.21 -17.26
CA GLU A 298 14.88 8.85 -17.15
C GLU A 298 15.64 8.36 -15.90
N GLU A 299 16.96 8.51 -15.92
CA GLU A 299 17.84 8.15 -14.80
C GLU A 299 17.51 8.98 -13.56
N GLY A 300 17.43 8.32 -12.40
CA GLY A 300 17.13 8.95 -11.12
C GLY A 300 15.63 9.14 -10.84
N GLU A 301 14.75 8.87 -11.81
CA GLU A 301 13.31 8.91 -11.56
C GLU A 301 12.85 7.74 -10.68
N THR A 302 11.76 7.98 -9.97
CA THR A 302 11.02 6.98 -9.19
C THR A 302 9.65 6.78 -9.81
N PHE A 303 9.19 5.53 -9.91
CA PHE A 303 7.88 5.21 -10.48
C PHE A 303 7.09 4.27 -9.59
N ALA A 304 5.79 4.55 -9.46
CA ALA A 304 4.75 3.59 -9.13
C ALA A 304 4.41 2.80 -10.41
N ILE A 305 4.67 1.49 -10.39
CA ILE A 305 4.20 0.57 -11.42
C ILE A 305 3.02 -0.20 -10.86
N GLU A 306 1.83 0.25 -11.21
CA GLU A 306 0.56 -0.36 -10.83
C GLU A 306 -0.22 -0.80 -12.06
N THR A 307 -0.98 -1.89 -11.90
CA THR A 307 -1.94 -2.34 -12.90
C THR A 307 -3.25 -2.70 -12.27
N PHE A 308 -4.33 -2.54 -13.04
CA PHE A 308 -5.69 -2.83 -12.61
C PHE A 308 -6.37 -3.72 -13.63
N GLY A 309 -6.76 -4.91 -13.19
CA GLY A 309 -7.58 -5.83 -13.97
C GLY A 309 -9.04 -5.73 -13.57
N SER A 310 -9.94 -5.82 -14.54
CA SER A 310 -11.39 -5.77 -14.32
C SER A 310 -12.12 -6.84 -15.13
N THR A 311 -13.16 -7.41 -14.54
CA THR A 311 -14.14 -8.26 -15.23
C THR A 311 -15.29 -7.46 -15.89
N GLY A 312 -15.28 -6.14 -15.71
CA GLY A 312 -16.30 -5.20 -16.18
C GLY A 312 -15.98 -4.59 -17.56
N ASN A 313 -16.12 -3.27 -17.63
CA ASN A 313 -15.89 -2.50 -18.85
C ASN A 313 -14.42 -2.15 -19.07
N GLY A 314 -13.56 -2.36 -18.07
CA GLY A 314 -12.16 -1.95 -18.11
C GLY A 314 -12.06 -0.42 -18.20
N TYR A 315 -12.96 0.30 -17.53
CA TYR A 315 -12.99 1.76 -17.50
C TYR A 315 -13.71 2.22 -16.23
N VAL A 316 -13.09 3.16 -15.52
CA VAL A 316 -13.62 3.66 -14.24
C VAL A 316 -14.15 5.09 -14.35
N LEU A 317 -15.16 5.40 -13.53
CA LEU A 317 -15.70 6.74 -13.38
C LEU A 317 -15.71 7.14 -11.90
N PRO A 318 -15.50 8.43 -11.58
CA PRO A 318 -15.73 8.97 -10.25
C PRO A 318 -17.15 8.66 -9.74
N GLN A 319 -17.28 7.97 -8.62
CA GLN A 319 -18.56 7.70 -7.99
C GLN A 319 -18.43 7.48 -6.48
N GLY A 320 -19.39 8.00 -5.72
CA GLY A 320 -19.47 7.82 -4.28
C GLY A 320 -19.03 9.05 -3.49
N GLU A 321 -18.95 8.90 -2.17
CA GLU A 321 -18.51 9.99 -1.31
C GLU A 321 -16.99 10.13 -1.37
N CYS A 322 -16.51 11.33 -1.71
CA CYS A 322 -15.08 11.60 -1.73
C CYS A 322 -14.48 11.59 -0.32
N SER A 323 -13.35 10.88 -0.17
CA SER A 323 -12.58 10.84 1.07
C SER A 323 -11.15 11.35 0.91
N HIS A 324 -10.54 11.22 -0.27
CA HIS A 324 -9.17 11.61 -0.56
C HIS A 324 -9.08 13.04 -1.10
N TYR A 325 -8.06 13.77 -0.65
CA TYR A 325 -7.76 15.13 -1.05
C TYR A 325 -6.25 15.33 -1.10
N ALA A 326 -5.77 16.19 -1.99
CA ALA A 326 -4.38 16.66 -1.96
C ALA A 326 -4.34 18.16 -2.27
N LYS A 327 -3.33 18.87 -1.77
CA LYS A 327 -3.11 20.26 -2.15
C LYS A 327 -2.45 20.30 -3.53
N ASN A 328 -2.96 21.14 -4.43
CA ASN A 328 -2.31 21.34 -5.71
C ASN A 328 -0.97 22.08 -5.52
N PRO A 329 0.08 21.75 -6.30
CA PRO A 329 1.28 22.57 -6.37
C PRO A 329 0.96 23.95 -6.97
N ASP A 330 1.83 24.93 -6.73
CA ASP A 330 1.79 26.26 -7.36
C ASP A 330 0.50 27.07 -7.10
N THR A 331 0.01 27.02 -5.86
CA THR A 331 -1.25 27.67 -5.45
C THR A 331 -1.07 29.02 -4.75
N GLU A 332 0.16 29.55 -4.68
CA GLU A 332 0.52 30.74 -3.90
C GLU A 332 -0.20 32.01 -4.37
N ASN A 333 -0.53 32.08 -5.66
CA ASN A 333 -1.20 33.23 -6.27
C ASN A 333 -2.72 33.20 -6.14
N ILE A 334 -3.30 32.11 -5.60
CA ILE A 334 -4.75 31.94 -5.50
C ILE A 334 -5.26 32.57 -4.20
N THR A 335 -6.29 33.41 -4.31
CA THR A 335 -6.92 34.02 -3.13
C THR A 335 -7.78 33.00 -2.39
N VAL A 336 -7.45 32.75 -1.12
CA VAL A 336 -8.16 31.79 -0.27
C VAL A 336 -9.54 32.33 0.16
N PRO A 337 -10.64 31.58 -0.08
CA PRO A 337 -12.00 32.06 0.17
C PRO A 337 -12.43 31.99 1.64
N GLY A 338 -12.35 33.12 2.35
CA GLY A 338 -12.89 33.28 3.71
C GLY A 338 -12.01 32.69 4.83
N ASP A 339 -12.29 33.10 6.06
CA ASP A 339 -11.37 32.85 7.19
C ASP A 339 -11.34 31.39 7.64
N LYS A 340 -12.47 30.67 7.54
CA LYS A 340 -12.51 29.23 7.84
C LYS A 340 -11.69 28.41 6.84
N ALA A 341 -11.73 28.75 5.55
CA ALA A 341 -10.91 28.08 4.53
C ALA A 341 -9.42 28.40 4.72
N LYS A 342 -9.07 29.63 5.10
CA LYS A 342 -7.68 29.99 5.48
C LYS A 342 -7.20 29.18 6.68
N SER A 343 -8.00 29.09 7.73
CA SER A 343 -7.65 28.29 8.92
C SER A 343 -7.46 26.82 8.57
N LEU A 344 -8.35 26.24 7.76
CA LEU A 344 -8.22 24.85 7.31
C LEU A 344 -6.98 24.65 6.41
N LEU A 345 -6.69 25.58 5.51
CA LEU A 345 -5.52 25.53 4.65
C LEU A 345 -4.21 25.58 5.47
N ASN A 346 -4.17 26.35 6.55
CA ASN A 346 -3.01 26.36 7.45
C ASN A 346 -2.80 24.98 8.09
N VAL A 347 -3.88 24.35 8.58
CA VAL A 347 -3.82 22.97 9.11
C VAL A 347 -3.32 21.99 8.04
N ILE A 348 -3.80 22.11 6.79
CA ILE A 348 -3.34 21.28 5.67
C ILE A 348 -1.85 21.49 5.39
N ASN A 349 -1.39 22.74 5.32
CA ASN A 349 0.02 23.05 5.06
C ASN A 349 0.94 22.53 6.18
N GLU A 350 0.53 22.70 7.45
CA GLU A 350 1.31 22.25 8.61
C GLU A 350 1.42 20.72 8.70
N ASN A 351 0.35 20.00 8.35
CA ASN A 351 0.27 18.55 8.59
C ASN A 351 0.51 17.69 7.36
N PHE A 352 0.20 18.18 6.16
CA PHE A 352 0.23 17.36 4.94
C PHE A 352 1.07 18.00 3.83
N GLY A 353 1.18 19.33 3.78
CA GLY A 353 1.85 20.00 2.67
C GLY A 353 1.15 19.65 1.37
N THR A 354 1.86 19.00 0.45
CA THR A 354 1.33 18.45 -0.82
C THR A 354 1.01 16.96 -0.76
N LEU A 355 1.32 16.26 0.34
CA LEU A 355 0.96 14.85 0.51
C LEU A 355 -0.56 14.70 0.52
N PRO A 356 -1.12 13.66 -0.13
CA PRO A 356 -2.53 13.35 -0.02
C PRO A 356 -2.96 13.02 1.41
N TRP A 357 -4.19 13.36 1.75
CA TRP A 357 -4.81 13.15 3.05
C TRP A 357 -6.29 12.82 2.90
N CYS A 358 -6.94 12.37 3.99
CA CYS A 358 -8.37 12.08 4.00
C CYS A 358 -9.11 12.77 5.16
N ARG A 359 -10.44 12.79 5.09
CA ARG A 359 -11.29 13.41 6.12
C ARG A 359 -11.01 12.90 7.54
N ARG A 360 -10.79 11.59 7.70
CA ARG A 360 -10.42 10.99 9.01
C ARG A 360 -9.15 11.61 9.61
N TYR A 361 -8.23 12.09 8.77
CA TYR A 361 -6.99 12.70 9.27
C TYR A 361 -7.25 14.10 9.83
N LEU A 362 -8.14 14.87 9.19
CA LEU A 362 -8.63 16.13 9.76
C LEU A 362 -9.39 15.89 11.07
N ASP A 363 -10.25 14.87 11.12
CA ASP A 363 -10.99 14.50 12.34
C ASP A 363 -10.02 14.16 13.50
N ARG A 364 -8.94 13.41 13.21
CA ARG A 364 -7.89 13.08 14.18
C ARG A 364 -7.12 14.31 14.69
N LEU A 365 -7.02 15.35 13.87
CA LEU A 365 -6.44 16.65 14.25
C LEU A 365 -7.43 17.54 15.02
N GLY A 366 -8.63 17.03 15.33
CA GLY A 366 -9.67 17.76 16.05
C GLY A 366 -10.39 18.80 15.22
N GLN A 367 -10.28 18.75 13.88
CA GLN A 367 -11.06 19.63 13.01
C GLN A 367 -12.52 19.18 12.99
N ASP A 368 -13.45 20.11 13.12
CA ASP A 368 -14.88 19.86 13.03
C ASP A 368 -15.54 20.79 12.01
N LYS A 369 -16.71 20.38 11.48
CA LYS A 369 -17.55 21.21 10.58
C LYS A 369 -16.78 21.84 9.39
N TYR A 370 -15.70 21.20 8.94
CA TYR A 370 -14.77 21.74 7.95
C TYR A 370 -15.22 21.54 6.51
N LEU A 371 -16.22 20.69 6.24
CA LEU A 371 -16.63 20.31 4.88
C LEU A 371 -16.97 21.51 3.98
N LEU A 372 -17.61 22.55 4.53
CA LEU A 372 -17.89 23.76 3.75
C LEU A 372 -16.59 24.48 3.34
N ALA A 373 -15.66 24.63 4.28
CA ALA A 373 -14.36 25.25 4.03
C ALA A 373 -13.52 24.42 3.04
N LEU A 374 -13.55 23.09 3.18
CA LEU A 374 -12.89 22.17 2.26
C LEU A 374 -13.45 22.31 0.84
N ASN A 375 -14.77 22.31 0.67
CA ASN A 375 -15.41 22.51 -0.63
C ASN A 375 -15.07 23.87 -1.26
N GLN A 376 -14.86 24.90 -0.44
CA GLN A 376 -14.41 26.20 -0.93
C GLN A 376 -12.96 26.14 -1.45
N LEU A 377 -12.06 25.44 -0.75
CA LEU A 377 -10.68 25.22 -1.22
C LEU A 377 -10.64 24.41 -2.52
N VAL A 378 -11.50 23.39 -2.64
CA VAL A 378 -11.63 22.59 -3.86
C VAL A 378 -12.11 23.44 -5.04
N ARG A 379 -13.19 24.20 -4.86
CA ARG A 379 -13.69 25.11 -5.91
C ARG A 379 -12.72 26.20 -6.31
N ALA A 380 -11.83 26.61 -5.40
CA ALA A 380 -10.78 27.58 -5.68
C ALA A 380 -9.58 26.97 -6.44
N GLY A 381 -9.52 25.64 -6.62
CA GLY A 381 -8.39 24.94 -7.23
C GLY A 381 -7.16 24.82 -6.33
N ILE A 382 -7.29 25.11 -5.03
CA ILE A 382 -6.18 25.00 -4.07
C ILE A 382 -5.99 23.54 -3.62
N VAL A 383 -7.10 22.83 -3.48
CA VAL A 383 -7.15 21.41 -3.11
C VAL A 383 -7.84 20.66 -4.24
N GLN A 384 -7.32 19.49 -4.60
CA GLN A 384 -7.97 18.56 -5.51
C GLN A 384 -8.68 17.48 -4.68
N ASP A 385 -9.90 17.14 -5.07
CA ASP A 385 -10.65 16.00 -4.55
C ASP A 385 -10.43 14.76 -5.44
N TYR A 386 -10.26 13.62 -4.80
CA TYR A 386 -10.03 12.32 -5.46
C TYR A 386 -11.12 11.35 -5.01
N PRO A 387 -12.32 11.42 -5.63
CA PRO A 387 -13.41 10.50 -5.30
C PRO A 387 -13.03 9.06 -5.66
N PRO A 388 -13.70 8.06 -5.06
CA PRO A 388 -13.55 6.67 -5.48
C PRO A 388 -13.85 6.52 -6.97
N ILE A 389 -13.07 5.68 -7.64
CA ILE A 389 -13.21 5.43 -9.08
C ILE A 389 -13.66 3.99 -9.30
N VAL A 390 -14.78 3.84 -10.01
CA VAL A 390 -15.55 2.58 -10.06
C VAL A 390 -15.79 2.13 -11.49
N ASP A 391 -15.67 0.82 -11.72
CA ASP A 391 -16.19 0.16 -12.93
C ASP A 391 -17.68 -0.19 -12.71
N VAL A 392 -18.31 -0.82 -13.68
CA VAL A 392 -19.71 -1.23 -13.64
C VAL A 392 -20.00 -2.10 -12.41
N LYS A 393 -21.07 -1.75 -11.69
CA LYS A 393 -21.52 -2.50 -10.52
C LYS A 393 -21.72 -3.98 -10.84
N GLY A 394 -21.20 -4.85 -9.98
CA GLY A 394 -21.22 -6.31 -10.16
C GLY A 394 -19.97 -6.86 -10.87
N SER A 395 -19.09 -5.99 -11.37
CA SER A 395 -17.74 -6.39 -11.75
C SER A 395 -16.82 -6.51 -10.53
N TYR A 396 -15.65 -7.11 -10.75
CA TYR A 396 -14.57 -7.25 -9.79
C TYR A 396 -13.32 -6.61 -10.37
N THR A 397 -12.61 -5.86 -9.53
CA THR A 397 -11.32 -5.25 -9.88
C THR A 397 -10.25 -5.69 -8.89
N ALA A 398 -9.04 -5.89 -9.38
CA ALA A 398 -7.85 -6.19 -8.59
C ALA A 398 -6.70 -5.25 -9.00
N GLN A 399 -5.78 -5.01 -8.06
CA GLN A 399 -4.58 -4.18 -8.19
C GLN A 399 -3.37 -4.88 -7.57
N PHE A 400 -2.21 -4.71 -8.21
CA PHE A 400 -0.90 -4.95 -7.62
C PHE A 400 0.04 -3.82 -8.04
N GLU A 401 0.94 -3.44 -7.14
CA GLU A 401 1.81 -2.29 -7.37
C GLU A 401 3.14 -2.34 -6.64
N HIS A 402 4.18 -1.85 -7.31
CA HIS A 402 5.49 -1.60 -6.71
C HIS A 402 6.04 -0.22 -7.03
N THR A 403 6.76 0.35 -6.06
CA THR A 403 7.69 1.45 -6.31
C THR A 403 9.00 0.90 -6.86
N ILE A 404 9.48 1.47 -7.96
CA ILE A 404 10.80 1.20 -8.54
C ILE A 404 11.67 2.47 -8.54
N LEU A 405 12.96 2.29 -8.31
CA LEU A 405 13.99 3.32 -8.35
C LEU A 405 14.88 3.09 -9.56
N LEU A 406 15.02 4.09 -10.43
CA LEU A 406 15.86 3.99 -11.62
C LEU A 406 17.28 4.47 -11.33
N HIS A 407 18.04 3.67 -10.58
CA HIS A 407 19.43 4.00 -10.26
C HIS A 407 20.27 4.10 -11.54
N PRO A 408 21.37 4.87 -11.54
CA PRO A 408 22.26 5.00 -12.71
C PRO A 408 22.78 3.66 -13.26
N HIS A 409 22.94 2.67 -12.38
CA HIS A 409 23.55 1.38 -12.69
C HIS A 409 22.55 0.24 -12.90
N LYS A 410 21.44 0.20 -12.14
CA LYS A 410 20.41 -0.86 -12.17
C LYS A 410 19.05 -0.31 -11.73
N LYS A 411 18.00 -1.12 -11.86
CA LYS A 411 16.68 -0.82 -11.29
C LYS A 411 16.54 -1.54 -9.94
N GLU A 412 16.06 -0.82 -8.92
CA GLU A 412 15.70 -1.40 -7.62
C GLU A 412 14.17 -1.42 -7.49
N VAL A 413 13.57 -2.59 -7.33
CA VAL A 413 12.15 -2.73 -6.95
C VAL A 413 12.09 -2.60 -5.43
N VAL A 414 12.18 -1.35 -4.94
CA VAL A 414 12.43 -1.05 -3.52
C VAL A 414 11.34 -1.61 -2.60
N SER A 415 10.08 -1.66 -3.07
CA SER A 415 8.95 -2.17 -2.29
C SER A 415 8.76 -3.70 -2.38
N ARG A 416 9.57 -4.42 -3.16
CA ARG A 416 9.49 -5.89 -3.25
C ARG A 416 9.67 -6.53 -1.87
N GLY A 417 8.96 -7.62 -1.63
CA GLY A 417 9.14 -8.49 -0.45
C GLY A 417 8.82 -9.93 -0.77
N ASP A 418 8.85 -10.79 0.24
CA ASP A 418 8.62 -12.24 0.06
C ASP A 418 7.16 -12.59 -0.31
N ASP A 419 6.25 -11.63 -0.24
CA ASP A 419 4.81 -11.80 -0.40
C ASP A 419 4.27 -11.52 -1.82
N TYR A 420 4.81 -10.52 -2.52
CA TYR A 420 4.49 -10.26 -3.93
C TYR A 420 5.56 -9.44 -4.63
#